data_AF-A0A0S8EJZ4-F1
#
_entry.id   AF-A0A0S8EJZ4-F1
#
_cell.length_a   1.000
_cell.length_b   1.000
_cell.length_c   1.000
_cell.angle_alpha   90.00
_cell.angle_beta   90.00
_cell.angle_gamma   90.00
#
_symmetry.space_group_name_H-M   'P 1'
#
loop_
_entity.id
_entity.type
_entity.pdbx_description
1 polymer ?
#
loop_
_entity_poly.entity_id
_entity_poly.type
_entity_poly.pdbx_seq_one_letter_code
_entity_poly.pdbx_strand_id
1 'polypeptide(L)'
;MGPNVYGMGIFSDGGVFATKPYICGSNYMLKMSDYGKGDWCPTVDGLYWRFIDKHRDFFASNPRLALMPRALDRLEAGRRNEIFEAAEAFLDQFTREDTT
;
A
#
# COMPACT_ATOMS: atom_id res chain seq x y z
N MET A 1 8.66 -2.43 22.71
CA MET A 1 8.43 -2.43 21.24
C MET A 1 8.08 -1.03 20.73
N GLY A 2 8.92 -0.02 20.95
CA GLY A 2 8.61 1.37 20.56
C GLY A 2 9.06 1.71 19.13
N PRO A 3 10.36 1.76 18.84
CA PRO A 3 10.87 2.29 17.56
C PRO A 3 10.61 1.38 16.36
N ASN A 4 10.62 0.05 16.53
CA ASN A 4 10.38 -0.88 15.43
C ASN A 4 8.94 -0.83 14.92
N VAL A 5 7.96 -0.60 15.80
CA VAL A 5 6.55 -0.50 15.40
C VAL A 5 6.28 0.90 14.86
N TYR A 6 6.52 1.93 15.67
CA TYR A 6 6.15 3.31 15.35
C TYR A 6 7.01 3.94 14.26
N GLY A 7 8.31 3.65 14.21
CA GLY A 7 9.21 4.17 13.18
C GLY A 7 9.25 3.25 11.96
N MET A 8 9.80 2.04 12.14
CA MET A 8 10.02 1.14 11.00
C MET A 8 8.71 0.53 10.45
N GLY A 9 7.80 0.09 11.32
CA GLY A 9 6.63 -0.70 10.94
C GLY A 9 5.50 0.12 10.31
N ILE A 10 5.10 1.23 10.94
CA ILE A 10 3.94 2.03 10.50
C ILE A 10 4.31 3.45 10.06
N PHE A 11 5.58 3.84 10.12
CA PHE A 11 6.05 5.16 9.68
C PHE A 11 5.35 6.35 10.38
N SER A 12 4.88 6.16 11.62
CA SER A 12 4.18 7.19 12.39
C SER A 12 5.08 8.31 12.91
N ASP A 13 6.41 8.11 12.87
CA ASP A 13 7.40 9.12 13.25
C ASP A 13 7.73 10.09 12.10
N GLY A 14 7.10 9.93 10.93
CA GLY A 14 7.35 10.78 9.76
C GLY A 14 8.74 10.60 9.15
N GLY A 15 9.45 9.54 9.52
CA GLY A 15 10.75 9.19 8.97
C GLY A 15 11.96 9.63 9.78
N VAL A 16 11.79 9.84 11.09
CA VAL A 16 12.91 10.03 12.03
C VAL A 16 13.80 8.80 12.10
N PHE A 17 13.22 7.60 12.05
CA PHE A 17 13.94 6.34 12.14
C PHE A 17 14.16 5.64 10.79
N ALA A 18 13.17 5.67 9.89
CA ALA A 18 13.28 5.11 8.55
C ALA A 18 13.12 6.20 7.50
N THR A 19 13.92 6.21 6.43
CA THR A 19 13.82 7.27 5.41
C THR A 19 12.66 7.06 4.41
N LYS A 20 11.99 5.90 4.48
CA LYS A 20 10.88 5.52 3.61
C LYS A 20 9.90 4.59 4.35
N PRO A 21 8.59 4.64 4.03
CA PRO A 21 7.63 3.67 4.57
C PRO A 21 7.89 2.28 3.97
N TYR A 22 7.82 1.24 4.82
CA TYR A 22 7.95 -0.16 4.40
C TYR A 22 6.59 -0.69 3.89
N ILE A 23 6.24 -0.30 2.67
CA ILE A 23 5.05 -0.77 1.97
C ILE A 23 5.45 -1.66 0.77
N CYS A 24 4.64 -2.69 0.48
CA CYS A 24 4.87 -3.57 -0.65
C CYS A 24 3.54 -4.09 -1.24
N GLY A 25 3.56 -4.38 -2.55
CA GLY A 25 2.48 -5.11 -3.22
C GLY A 25 2.72 -6.63 -3.22
N SER A 26 1.79 -7.38 -3.80
CA SER A 26 1.80 -8.85 -3.81
C SER A 26 3.08 -9.45 -4.42
N ASN A 27 3.67 -8.79 -5.42
CA ASN A 27 4.87 -9.25 -6.10
C ASN A 27 6.10 -9.36 -5.18
N TYR A 28 6.20 -8.54 -4.12
CA TYR A 28 7.29 -8.67 -3.15
C TYR A 28 7.11 -9.95 -2.33
N MET A 29 5.89 -10.21 -1.85
CA MET A 29 5.56 -11.42 -1.10
C MET A 29 5.83 -12.66 -1.94
N LEU A 30 5.37 -12.70 -3.20
CA LEU A 30 5.62 -13.83 -4.11
C LEU A 30 7.11 -14.12 -4.37
N LYS A 31 7.98 -13.10 -4.30
CA LYS A 31 9.43 -13.27 -4.51
C LYS A 31 10.19 -13.68 -3.26
N MET A 32 9.68 -13.30 -2.09
CA MET A 32 10.34 -13.48 -0.79
C MET A 32 9.73 -14.62 0.03
N SER A 33 8.78 -15.36 -0.52
CA SER A 33 8.09 -16.45 0.15
C SER A 33 7.74 -17.57 -0.83
N ASP A 34 7.34 -18.72 -0.28
CA ASP A 34 6.89 -19.89 -1.04
C ASP A 34 5.38 -19.87 -1.34
N TYR A 35 4.71 -18.72 -1.16
CA TYR A 35 3.29 -18.59 -1.48
C TYR A 35 3.07 -18.54 -3.00
N GLY A 36 2.11 -19.35 -3.48
CA GLY A 36 1.64 -19.26 -4.85
C GLY A 36 0.80 -18.01 -5.12
N LYS A 37 0.73 -17.60 -6.39
CA LYS A 37 -0.20 -16.56 -6.83
C LYS A 37 -1.65 -17.04 -6.60
N GLY A 38 -2.47 -16.20 -5.98
CA GLY A 38 -3.87 -16.49 -5.71
C GLY A 38 -4.73 -15.23 -5.61
N ASP A 39 -5.98 -15.41 -5.20
CA ASP A 39 -7.01 -14.35 -5.17
C ASP A 39 -6.70 -13.23 -4.17
N TRP A 40 -5.75 -13.45 -3.26
CA TRP A 40 -5.23 -12.43 -2.36
C TRP A 40 -4.34 -11.38 -3.07
N CYS A 41 -3.77 -11.70 -4.24
CA CYS A 41 -2.83 -10.80 -4.93
C CYS A 41 -3.49 -9.47 -5.37
N PRO A 42 -4.65 -9.46 -6.06
CA PRO A 42 -5.36 -8.21 -6.37
C PRO A 42 -5.71 -7.38 -5.13
N THR A 43 -6.09 -8.04 -4.03
CA THR A 43 -6.42 -7.38 -2.76
C THR A 43 -5.20 -6.66 -2.17
N VAL A 44 -4.05 -7.33 -2.07
CA VAL A 44 -2.81 -6.72 -1.54
C VAL A 44 -2.31 -5.59 -2.45
N ASP A 45 -2.33 -5.80 -3.77
CA ASP A 45 -1.95 -4.76 -4.73
C ASP A 45 -2.89 -3.54 -4.59
N GLY A 46 -4.19 -3.78 -4.46
CA GLY A 46 -5.19 -2.73 -4.29
C GLY A 46 -4.98 -1.92 -3.03
N LEU A 47 -4.78 -2.57 -1.88
CA LEU A 47 -4.48 -1.90 -0.62
C LEU A 47 -3.20 -1.05 -0.72
N TYR A 48 -2.16 -1.57 -1.37
CA TYR A 48 -0.91 -0.86 -1.62
C TYR A 48 -1.11 0.40 -2.47
N TRP A 49 -1.79 0.27 -3.61
CA TRP A 49 -2.02 1.39 -4.53
C TRP A 49 -3.00 2.43 -3.95
N ARG A 50 -4.03 1.98 -3.23
CA ARG A 50 -4.95 2.85 -2.48
C ARG A 50 -4.22 3.67 -1.43
N PHE A 51 -3.29 3.07 -0.70
CA PHE A 51 -2.48 3.79 0.29
C PHE A 51 -1.63 4.90 -0.37
N ILE A 52 -1.01 4.59 -1.51
CA ILE A 52 -0.25 5.59 -2.28
C ILE A 52 -1.16 6.72 -2.80
N ASP A 53 -2.34 6.38 -3.30
CA ASP A 53 -3.31 7.34 -3.82
C ASP A 53 -3.84 8.27 -2.72
N LYS A 54 -4.17 7.72 -1.55
CA LYS A 54 -4.65 8.48 -0.39
C LYS A 54 -3.60 9.46 0.15
N HIS A 55 -2.32 9.10 0.07
CA HIS A 55 -1.21 9.91 0.59
C HIS A 55 -0.36 10.53 -0.53
N ARG A 56 -0.95 10.77 -1.70
CA ARG A 56 -0.26 11.18 -2.93
C ARG A 56 0.67 12.39 -2.75
N ASP A 57 0.24 13.38 -1.99
CA ASP A 57 1.04 14.60 -1.73
C ASP A 57 2.33 14.28 -0.96
N PHE A 58 2.26 13.40 0.04
CA PHE A 58 3.42 12.92 0.77
C PHE A 58 4.41 12.21 -0.17
N PHE A 59 3.93 11.26 -0.97
CA PHE A 59 4.79 10.54 -1.92
C PHE A 59 5.34 11.46 -3.02
N ALA A 60 4.57 12.44 -3.50
CA ALA A 60 4.98 13.38 -4.54
C ALA A 60 6.06 14.38 -4.06
N SER A 61 6.02 14.76 -2.78
CA SER A 61 7.00 15.68 -2.19
C SER A 61 8.42 15.11 -2.11
N ASN A 62 8.57 13.78 -2.09
CA ASN A 62 9.86 13.11 -2.04
C ASN A 62 10.25 12.57 -3.43
N PRO A 63 11.32 13.08 -4.07
CA PRO A 63 11.70 12.68 -5.42
C PRO A 63 11.90 11.17 -5.63
N ARG A 64 12.34 10.45 -4.59
CA ARG A 64 12.54 8.99 -4.65
C ARG A 64 11.22 8.21 -4.61
N LEU A 65 10.18 8.81 -4.03
CA LEU A 65 8.86 8.22 -3.86
C LEU A 65 7.87 8.69 -4.93
N ALA A 66 8.11 9.85 -5.55
CA ALA A 66 7.27 10.43 -6.60
C ALA A 66 7.10 9.54 -7.85
N LEU A 67 7.93 8.51 -8.02
CA LEU A 67 7.75 7.48 -9.05
C LEU A 67 6.50 6.61 -8.80
N MET A 68 6.13 6.39 -7.54
CA MET A 68 4.97 5.57 -7.17
C MET A 68 3.65 6.16 -7.69
N PRO A 69 3.26 7.41 -7.37
CA PRO A 69 2.01 7.96 -7.90
C PRO A 69 2.01 8.08 -9.44
N ARG A 70 3.17 8.33 -10.06
CA ARG A 70 3.28 8.31 -11.53
C ARG A 70 3.08 6.92 -12.13
N ALA A 71 3.52 5.88 -11.42
CA ALA A 71 3.28 4.49 -11.84
C ALA A 71 1.81 4.11 -11.68
N LEU A 72 1.15 4.61 -10.63
CA LEU A 72 -0.30 4.47 -10.45
C LEU A 72 -1.07 5.09 -11.61
N ASP A 73 -0.69 6.31 -12.03
CA ASP A 73 -1.34 7.01 -13.17
C ASP A 73 -1.20 6.26 -14.52
N ARG A 74 -0.20 5.37 -14.62
CA ARG A 74 0.09 4.57 -15.84
C ARG A 74 -0.55 3.19 -15.80
N LEU A 75 -1.18 2.81 -14.69
CA LEU A 75 -1.82 1.52 -14.56
C LEU A 75 -3.00 1.45 -15.53
N GLU A 76 -3.14 0.31 -16.21
CA GLU A 76 -4.29 0.08 -17.11
C GLU A 76 -5.61 0.26 -16.34
N ALA A 77 -6.57 0.97 -16.94
CA ALA A 77 -7.85 1.28 -16.28
C ALA A 77 -8.58 0.02 -15.79
N GLY A 78 -8.59 -1.06 -16.59
CA GLY A 78 -9.19 -2.34 -16.20
C GLY A 78 -8.54 -2.93 -14.96
N ARG A 79 -7.20 -2.99 -14.94
CA ARG A 79 -6.43 -3.48 -13.78
C ARG A 79 -6.60 -2.58 -12.56
N ARG A 80 -6.65 -1.26 -12.76
CA ARG A 80 -6.87 -0.29 -11.68
C ARG A 80 -8.23 -0.53 -11.01
N ASN A 81 -9.29 -0.68 -11.79
CA ASN A 81 -10.62 -0.95 -11.25
C ASN A 81 -10.64 -2.27 -10.48
N GLU A 82 -10.11 -3.35 -11.05
CA GLU A 82 -10.05 -4.68 -10.44
C GLU A 82 -9.40 -4.64 -9.03
N ILE A 83 -8.22 -4.04 -8.91
CA ILE A 83 -7.51 -4.03 -7.63
C ILE A 83 -8.14 -3.06 -6.62
N PHE A 84 -8.70 -1.93 -7.06
CA PHE A 84 -9.36 -0.98 -6.16
C PHE A 84 -10.66 -1.57 -5.61
N GLU A 85 -11.45 -2.24 -6.45
CA GLU A 85 -12.66 -2.96 -6.01
C GLU A 85 -12.33 -4.06 -5.01
N ALA A 86 -11.29 -4.86 -5.27
CA ALA A 86 -10.83 -5.89 -4.33
C ALA A 86 -10.38 -5.30 -2.98
N ALA A 87 -9.72 -4.13 -3.01
CA ALA A 87 -9.30 -3.45 -1.80
C ALA A 87 -10.47 -2.89 -0.98
N GLU A 88 -11.43 -2.22 -1.61
CA GLU A 88 -12.61 -1.71 -0.89
C GLU A 88 -13.44 -2.86 -0.33
N ALA A 89 -13.68 -3.93 -1.11
CA ALA A 89 -14.41 -5.10 -0.62
C ALA A 89 -13.73 -5.73 0.62
N PHE A 90 -12.39 -5.79 0.63
CA PHE A 90 -11.64 -6.26 1.79
C PHE A 90 -11.79 -5.31 2.98
N LEU A 91 -11.68 -4.00 2.76
CA LEU A 91 -11.82 -3.01 3.84
C LEU A 91 -13.22 -3.02 4.43
N ASP A 92 -14.27 -3.08 3.62
CA ASP A 92 -15.66 -3.16 4.05
C ASP A 92 -15.93 -4.41 4.89
N GLN A 93 -15.31 -5.54 4.53
CA GLN A 93 -15.48 -6.79 5.24
C GLN A 93 -14.75 -6.82 6.59
N PHE A 94 -13.54 -6.26 6.65
CA PHE A 94 -12.63 -6.44 7.79
C PHE A 94 -12.39 -5.20 8.65
N THR A 95 -12.80 -4.03 8.17
CA THR A 95 -12.71 -2.76 8.91
C THR A 95 -14.10 -2.35 9.32
N ARG A 96 -14.37 -2.23 10.62
CA ARG A 96 -15.60 -1.58 11.07
C ARG A 96 -15.43 -0.09 10.84
N GLU A 97 -16.40 0.55 10.19
CA GLU A 97 -16.57 1.99 10.35
C GLU A 97 -16.90 2.24 11.82
N ASP A 98 -15.94 2.80 12.56
CA ASP A 98 -16.23 3.38 13.86
C ASP A 98 -17.08 4.64 13.62
N THR A 99 -18.39 4.44 13.46
CA THR A 99 -19.39 5.50 13.63
C THR A 99 -19.32 5.99 15.08
N THR A 100 -18.46 6.97 15.35
CA THR A 100 -18.44 7.76 16.59
C THR A 100 -18.50 9.23 16.24
#